data_AF-A0A967S6W8-F1
#
_entry.id   AF-A0A967S6W8-F1
#
_cell.length_a   1.000
_cell.length_b   1.000
_cell.length_c   1.000
_cell.angle_alpha   90.00
_cell.angle_beta   90.00
_cell.angle_gamma   90.00
#
_symmetry.space_group_name_H-M   'P 1'
#
loop_
_entity.id
_entity.type
_entity.pdbx_description
1 polymer ?
#
loop_
_entity_poly.entity_id
_entity_poly.type
_entity_poly.pdbx_seq_one_letter_code
_entity_poly.pdbx_strand_id
1 'polypeptide(L)' 'VFATMEDAGRVRRGYFVEGLGGAQFGLPGAIDRVRTSAEGVITLAATDPANPYGSVLRWPDSEGRPARRTGASVVLV' A
#
# COMPACT_ATOMS: atom_id res chain seq x y z
N VAL A 1 11.76 -8.98 13.33
CA VAL A 1 12.27 -8.02 12.32
C VAL A 1 11.53 -6.68 12.40
N PHE A 2 10.23 -6.59 12.08
CA PHE A 2 9.52 -5.31 12.15
C PHE A 2 9.34 -4.75 13.57
N ALA A 3 9.16 -5.61 14.59
CA ALA A 3 9.17 -5.17 15.99
C ALA A 3 10.50 -4.51 16.39
N THR A 4 11.64 -5.12 16.02
CA THR A 4 12.97 -4.53 16.24
C THR A 4 13.16 -3.20 15.50
N MET A 5 12.55 -3.05 14.31
CA MET A 5 12.57 -1.79 13.57
C MET A 5 11.63 -0.74 14.17
N GLU A 6 10.53 -1.15 14.79
CA GLU A 6 9.61 -0.29 15.55
C GLU A 6 10.31 0.22 16.82
N ASP A 7 10.96 -0.66 17.58
CA ASP A 7 11.75 -0.30 18.77
C ASP A 7 12.90 0.66 18.41
N ALA A 8 13.50 0.48 17.23
CA ALA A 8 14.53 1.39 16.70
C ALA A 8 13.96 2.68 16.06
N GLY A 9 12.63 2.89 16.08
CA GLY A 9 11.95 4.06 15.54
C GLY A 9 11.95 4.16 14.00
N ARG A 10 12.38 3.12 13.29
CA ARG A 10 12.49 3.10 11.82
C ARG A 10 11.14 2.91 11.14
N VAL A 11 10.22 2.19 11.77
CA VAL A 11 8.84 1.98 11.31
C VAL A 11 7.85 2.30 12.42
N ARG A 12 6.61 2.61 12.08
CA ARG A 12 5.50 2.70 13.04
C ARG A 12 4.51 1.59 12.81
N ARG A 13 4.02 1.02 13.90
CA ARG A 13 2.93 0.05 13.89
C ARG A 13 1.58 0.76 13.99
N GLY A 14 0.57 0.25 13.28
CA GLY A 14 -0.78 0.80 13.33
C GLY A 14 -1.74 0.12 12.37
N TYR A 15 -2.92 0.71 12.21
CA TYR A 15 -3.89 0.37 11.17
C TYR A 15 -3.92 1.53 10.19
N PHE A 16 -3.34 1.33 9.01
CA PHE A 16 -3.24 2.35 7.96
C PHE A 16 -4.16 2.03 6.78
N VAL A 17 -4.42 0.75 6.53
CA VAL A 17 -5.29 0.26 5.46
C VAL A 17 -6.45 -0.51 6.07
N GLU A 18 -7.67 -0.08 5.76
CA GLU A 18 -8.90 -0.77 6.14
C GLU A 18 -8.99 -2.14 5.44
N GLY A 19 -9.49 -3.16 6.15
CA GLY A 19 -9.63 -4.52 5.62
C GLY A 19 -8.33 -5.35 5.57
N LEU A 20 -7.16 -4.73 5.79
CA LEU A 20 -5.90 -5.45 5.92
C LEU A 20 -5.69 -5.94 7.38
N GLY A 21 -5.86 -7.24 7.60
CA GLY A 21 -5.64 -7.87 8.91
C GLY A 21 -4.17 -7.95 9.33
N GLY A 22 -3.95 -8.26 10.62
CA GLY A 22 -2.61 -8.38 11.21
C GLY A 22 -1.97 -7.03 11.57
N ALA A 23 -0.78 -7.08 12.17
CA ALA A 23 -0.02 -5.89 12.52
C ALA A 23 0.60 -5.26 11.26
N GLN A 24 0.26 -4.01 10.97
CA GLN A 24 0.81 -3.27 9.82
C GLN A 24 1.97 -2.39 10.27
N PHE A 25 2.98 -2.26 9.41
CA PHE A 25 4.17 -1.46 9.65
C PHE A 25 4.47 -0.57 8.44
N GLY A 26 4.77 0.69 8.68
CA GLY A 26 5.15 1.64 7.62
C GLY A 26 6.28 2.56 8.04
N LEU A 27 7.08 3.00 7.07
CA LEU A 27 8.03 4.09 7.29
C LEU A 27 7.25 5.38 7.62
N PRO A 28 7.72 6.24 8.54
CA PRO A 28 7.01 7.46 8.91
C PRO A 28 6.58 8.31 7.71
N GLY A 29 7.50 8.61 6.79
CA GLY A 29 7.17 9.37 5.58
C GLY A 29 6.22 8.67 4.62
N ALA A 30 6.16 7.33 4.62
CA ALA A 30 5.16 6.60 3.84
C ALA A 30 3.77 6.74 4.46
N ILE A 31 3.68 6.65 5.79
CA ILE A 31 2.42 6.86 6.54
C ILE A 31 1.92 8.30 6.37
N ASP A 32 2.82 9.29 6.46
CA ASP A 32 2.45 10.69 6.31
C ASP A 32 1.94 10.99 4.90
N ARG A 33 2.51 10.35 3.87
CA ARG A 33 1.98 10.43 2.50
C ARG A 33 0.60 9.78 2.38
N VAL A 34 0.35 8.64 3.00
CA VAL A 34 -1.00 8.02 3.03
C VAL A 34 -2.01 8.95 3.70
N ARG A 35 -1.62 9.65 4.78
CA ARG A 35 -2.49 10.62 5.47
C ARG A 35 -2.74 11.90 4.69
N THR A 36 -1.74 12.35 3.93
CA THR A 36 -1.80 13.58 3.13
C THR A 36 -2.43 13.33 1.75
N SER A 37 -2.45 12.08 1.30
CA SER A 37 -3.10 11.63 0.07
C SER A 37 -4.62 11.53 0.25
N ALA A 38 -5.24 12.63 0.66
CA ALA A 38 -6.61 12.93 0.29
C ALA A 38 -6.53 13.96 -0.84
N GLU A 39 -6.98 13.55 -2.02
CA GLU A 39 -7.01 14.27 -3.31
C GLU A 39 -5.79 14.10 -4.23
N GLY A 40 -5.98 13.31 -5.30
CA GLY A 40 -5.07 13.24 -6.44
C GLY A 40 -4.97 11.85 -7.07
N VAL A 41 -4.87 11.82 -8.40
CA VAL A 41 -4.63 10.60 -9.18
C VAL A 41 -3.19 10.13 -8.96
N ILE A 42 -2.99 8.93 -8.40
CA ILE A 42 -1.67 8.34 -8.12
C ILE A 42 -1.43 7.15 -9.06
N THR A 43 -0.30 7.15 -9.76
CA THR A 43 0.14 6.01 -10.58
C THR A 43 1.26 5.25 -9.88
N LEU A 44 1.06 3.95 -9.68
CA LEU A 44 2.05 3.01 -9.12
C LEU A 44 2.36 1.91 -10.13
N ALA A 45 3.54 1.29 -10.03
CA ALA A 45 3.74 -0.01 -10.66
C ALA A 45 2.83 -1.06 -9.98
N ALA A 46 2.24 -1.98 -10.73
CA ALA A 46 1.35 -3.00 -10.16
C ALA A 46 2.07 -3.91 -9.14
N THR A 47 3.39 -4.03 -9.27
CA THR A 47 4.25 -4.79 -8.35
C THR A 47 4.71 -4.00 -7.14
N ASP A 48 4.45 -2.69 -7.07
CA ASP A 48 4.90 -1.82 -5.98
C ASP A 48 4.36 -2.32 -4.63
N PRO A 49 5.17 -2.40 -3.56
CA PRO A 49 4.69 -2.76 -2.23
C PRO A 49 3.55 -1.86 -1.70
N ALA A 50 3.45 -0.62 -2.16
CA ALA A 50 2.39 0.31 -1.81
C ALA A 50 1.05 0.03 -2.52
N ASN A 51 1.01 -0.80 -3.56
CA ASN A 51 -0.24 -1.20 -4.21
C ASN A 51 -0.96 -2.30 -3.38
N PRO A 52 -2.12 -2.03 -2.76
CA PRO A 52 -2.83 -3.02 -1.96
C PRO A 52 -3.62 -4.03 -2.82
N TYR A 53 -3.88 -3.70 -4.08
CA TYR A 53 -4.70 -4.53 -4.95
C TYR A 53 -3.94 -5.74 -5.50
N GLY A 54 -4.64 -6.88 -5.54
CA GLY A 54 -4.06 -8.16 -5.93
C GLY A 54 -3.16 -8.80 -4.87
N SER A 55 -3.08 -8.22 -3.67
CA SER A 55 -2.43 -8.80 -2.50
C SER A 55 -3.39 -8.90 -1.32
N VAL A 56 -3.80 -7.74 -0.80
CA VAL A 56 -4.62 -7.62 0.42
C VAL A 56 -6.04 -7.16 0.09
N LEU A 57 -6.19 -6.32 -0.93
CA LEU A 57 -7.47 -5.96 -1.52
C LEU A 57 -7.67 -6.73 -2.82
N ARG A 58 -8.92 -7.16 -3.07
CA ARG A 58 -9.32 -7.69 -4.38
C ARG A 58 -9.24 -6.56 -5.41
N TRP A 59 -8.77 -6.88 -6.61
CA TRP A 59 -8.86 -5.96 -7.75
C TRP A 59 -10.30 -5.47 -7.96
N PRO A 60 -10.50 -4.18 -8.29
CA PRO A 60 -11.81 -3.70 -8.71
C PRO A 60 -12.22 -4.37 -10.02
N ASP A 61 -13.53 -4.41 -10.27
CA ASP A 61 -14.05 -4.90 -11.54
C ASP A 61 -13.55 -4.00 -12.68
N SER A 62 -13.05 -4.64 -13.73
CA SER A 62 -12.56 -3.96 -14.92
C SER A 62 -12.75 -4.87 -16.14
N GLU A 63 -12.79 -4.29 -17.33
CA GLU A 63 -12.85 -5.05 -18.59
C GLU A 63 -11.56 -5.85 -18.85
N GLY A 64 -10.47 -5.48 -18.17
CA GLY A 64 -9.18 -6.14 -18.26
C GLY A 64 -9.01 -7.29 -17.28
N ARG A 65 -7.81 -7.88 -17.29
CA ARG A 65 -7.38 -8.88 -16.29
C ARG A 65 -6.23 -8.30 -15.46
N PRO A 66 -6.54 -7.52 -14.41
CA PRO A 66 -5.51 -6.89 -13.59
C PRO A 66 -4.66 -7.96 -12.87
N ALA A 67 -3.36 -7.70 -12.79
CA ALA A 67 -2.40 -8.62 -12.18
C ALA A 67 -1.15 -7.86 -11.70
N ARG A 68 -0.50 -8.38 -10.65
CA ARG A 68 0.81 -7.89 -10.19
C ARG A 68 1.90 -8.43 -11.13
N ARG A 69 2.14 -7.74 -12.25
CA ARG A 69 3.14 -8.11 -13.26
C ARG A 69 4.04 -6.92 -13.58
N THR A 70 5.34 -7.16 -13.80
CA THR A 70 6.27 -6.15 -14.33
C THR A 70 5.73 -5.54 -15.63
N GLY A 71 5.80 -4.22 -15.73
CA GLY A 71 5.28 -3.47 -16.88
C GLY A 71 3.78 -3.13 -16.78
N ALA A 72 3.06 -3.61 -15.77
CA ALA A 72 1.71 -3.15 -15.46
C ALA A 72 1.74 -2.01 -14.42
N SER A 73 0.78 -1.09 -14.50
CA SER A 73 0.58 0.00 -13.57
C SER A 73 -0.84 0.00 -13.00
N VAL A 74 -1.00 0.64 -11.84
CA VAL A 74 -2.29 0.89 -11.19
C VAL A 74 -2.44 2.38 -11.02
N VAL A 75 -3.60 2.90 -11.44
CA VAL A 75 -3.97 4.31 -11.26
C VAL A 75 -5.05 4.35 -10.19
N LEU A 76 -4.75 5.01 -9.08
CA LEU A 76 -5.67 5.24 -7.98
C LEU A 76 -6.23 6.64 -8.14
N VAL A 77 -7.56 6.77 -8.16
CA VAL A 77 -8.29 8.03 -8.28
C VAL A 77 -9.05 8.34 -7.00
#